data_AF-A0A938IA31-F1
#
_entry.id   AF-A0A938IA31-F1
#
_cell.length_a   1.000
_cell.length_b   1.000
_cell.length_c   1.000
_cell.angle_alpha   90.00
_cell.angle_beta   90.00
_cell.angle_gamma   90.00
#
_symmetry.space_group_name_H-M   'P 1'
#
loop_
_entity.id
_entity.type
_entity.pdbx_description
1 polymer ?
#
loop_
_entity_poly.entity_id
_entity_poly.type
_entity_poly.pdbx_seq_one_letter_code
_entity_poly.pdbx_strand_id
1 'polypeptide(L)'
;MRNWISQDQIRDTGCSLKLFRAEAIRSIPLFEGMHRFLPTLLRYHGFSVIEHGVSHHPRTRGTSKYGVWNRAFKATKDLFAVRWMKKRRLVIPVREVVGSQSVADAARPA
;
A
#
# COMPACT_ATOMS: atom_id res chain seq x y z
N MET A 1 -2.24 -18.21 -4.16
CA MET A 1 -2.01 -18.25 -2.70
C MET A 1 -2.10 -16.86 -2.04
N ARG A 2 -1.26 -15.86 -2.41
CA ARG A 2 -1.30 -14.48 -1.85
C ARG A 2 -2.69 -13.82 -1.91
N ASN A 3 -3.33 -13.79 -3.07
CA ASN A 3 -4.64 -13.14 -3.26
C ASN A 3 -5.75 -13.72 -2.40
N TRP A 4 -5.71 -15.02 -2.13
CA TRP A 4 -6.66 -15.70 -1.27
C TRP A 4 -6.46 -15.35 0.21
N ILE A 5 -5.21 -15.17 0.64
CA ILE A 5 -4.84 -14.83 2.03
C ILE A 5 -5.00 -13.33 2.32
N SER A 6 -4.75 -12.48 1.32
CA SER A 6 -4.87 -11.02 1.43
C SER A 6 -6.21 -10.47 0.94
N GLN A 7 -7.14 -11.32 0.46
CA GLN A 7 -8.42 -10.93 -0.17
C GLN A 7 -8.24 -9.83 -1.22
N ASP A 8 -7.20 -9.97 -2.04
CA ASP A 8 -6.82 -8.95 -3.01
C ASP A 8 -6.90 -9.51 -4.43
N GLN A 9 -7.12 -8.64 -5.42
CA GLN A 9 -7.33 -9.04 -6.82
C GLN A 9 -6.14 -8.70 -7.73
N ILE A 10 -5.04 -8.21 -7.17
CA ILE A 10 -3.85 -7.82 -7.94
C ILE A 10 -3.16 -9.08 -8.49
N ARG A 11 -3.12 -9.21 -9.81
CA ARG A 11 -2.48 -10.30 -10.55
C ARG A 11 -0.97 -10.11 -10.60
N ASP A 12 -0.49 -8.89 -10.80
CA ASP A 12 0.94 -8.62 -10.93
C ASP A 12 1.46 -7.56 -9.95
N THR A 13 2.13 -8.03 -8.89
CA THR A 13 2.92 -7.19 -7.98
C THR A 13 4.41 -7.13 -8.35
N GLY A 14 4.85 -8.02 -9.24
CA GLY A 14 6.23 -8.19 -9.66
C GLY A 14 6.65 -7.23 -10.77
N CYS A 15 5.70 -6.61 -11.47
CA CYS A 15 5.97 -5.57 -12.45
C CYS A 15 6.83 -4.45 -11.85
N SER A 16 7.92 -4.10 -12.53
CA SER A 16 8.81 -3.00 -12.14
C SER A 16 8.17 -1.64 -12.37
N LEU A 17 7.26 -1.52 -13.34
CA LEU A 17 6.55 -0.28 -13.64
C LEU A 17 5.33 -0.13 -12.72
N LYS A 18 5.37 0.86 -11.84
CA LYS A 18 4.26 1.24 -10.97
C LYS A 18 4.16 2.76 -10.90
N LEU A 19 2.96 3.28 -11.04
CA LEU A 19 2.66 4.71 -11.00
C LEU A 19 1.74 5.00 -9.83
N PHE A 20 2.08 6.02 -9.03
CA PHE A 20 1.34 6.38 -7.83
C PHE A 20 1.20 7.88 -7.73
N ARG A 21 0.07 8.34 -7.17
CA ARG A 21 -0.06 9.73 -6.72
C ARG A 21 0.79 9.93 -5.47
N ALA A 22 1.44 11.09 -5.35
CA ALA A 22 2.32 11.40 -4.22
C ALA A 22 1.60 11.32 -2.86
N GLU A 23 0.38 11.84 -2.79
CA GLU A 23 -0.52 11.74 -1.63
C GLU A 23 -0.76 10.29 -1.18
N ALA A 24 -0.89 9.37 -2.13
CA ALA A 24 -1.24 7.99 -1.85
C ALA A 24 -0.07 7.28 -1.18
N ILE A 25 1.15 7.46 -1.70
CA ILE A 25 2.38 6.89 -1.11
C ILE A 25 2.69 7.48 0.27
N ARG A 26 2.47 8.79 0.46
CA ARG A 26 2.70 9.45 1.76
C ARG A 26 1.78 8.93 2.86
N SER A 27 0.63 8.38 2.51
CA SER A 27 -0.35 7.86 3.49
C SER A 27 -0.01 6.46 4.03
N ILE A 28 0.93 5.74 3.40
CA ILE A 28 1.21 4.33 3.69
C ILE A 28 2.35 4.22 4.71
N PRO A 29 2.26 3.33 5.71
CA PRO A 29 3.38 3.04 6.59
C PRO A 29 4.54 2.37 5.83
N LEU A 30 5.76 2.88 6.03
CA LEU A 30 6.99 2.32 5.45
C LEU A 30 7.48 1.14 6.30
N PHE A 31 7.73 0.00 5.68
CA PHE A 31 8.34 -1.17 6.31
C PHE A 31 9.13 -2.01 5.29
N GLU A 32 9.98 -2.91 5.78
CA GLU A 32 10.78 -3.79 4.94
C GLU A 32 9.88 -4.73 4.12
N GLY A 33 10.08 -4.78 2.79
CA GLY A 33 9.25 -5.60 1.90
C GLY A 33 7.91 -4.95 1.47
N MET A 34 7.58 -3.75 1.96
CA MET A 34 6.38 -2.98 1.58
C MET A 34 6.16 -2.90 0.07
N HIS A 35 7.23 -2.72 -0.71
CA HIS A 35 7.17 -2.52 -2.17
C HIS A 35 6.43 -3.65 -2.91
N ARG A 36 6.39 -4.87 -2.36
CA ARG A 36 5.66 -6.01 -2.93
C ARG A 36 4.15 -5.94 -2.70
N PHE A 37 3.72 -5.18 -1.70
CA PHE A 37 2.32 -5.03 -1.29
C PHE A 37 1.82 -3.61 -1.43
N LEU A 38 2.58 -2.70 -2.05
CA LEU A 38 2.15 -1.33 -2.29
C LEU A 38 0.72 -1.24 -2.87
N PRO A 39 0.35 -1.99 -3.93
CA PRO A 39 -0.99 -1.85 -4.46
C PRO A 39 -2.05 -2.44 -3.51
N THR A 40 -1.70 -3.46 -2.73
CA THR A 40 -2.55 -4.00 -1.67
C THR A 40 -2.79 -2.97 -0.55
N LEU A 41 -1.72 -2.33 -0.08
CA LEU A 41 -1.75 -1.32 0.97
C LEU A 41 -2.53 -0.08 0.53
N LEU A 42 -2.36 0.34 -0.73
CA LEU A 42 -3.13 1.46 -1.30
C LEU A 42 -4.63 1.18 -1.28
N ARG A 43 -5.05 -0.02 -1.71
CA ARG A 43 -6.47 -0.42 -1.61
C ARG A 43 -6.96 -0.42 -0.17
N TYR A 44 -6.13 -0.87 0.77
CA TYR A 44 -6.46 -0.83 2.21
C TYR A 44 -6.58 0.58 2.77
N HIS A 45 -5.84 1.55 2.22
CA HIS A 45 -5.93 2.96 2.58
C HIS A 45 -7.06 3.71 1.84
N GLY A 46 -7.90 3.01 1.08
CA GLY A 46 -9.06 3.58 0.39
C GLY A 46 -8.78 4.09 -1.02
N PHE A 47 -7.57 3.86 -1.56
CA PHE A 47 -7.24 4.26 -2.93
C PHE A 47 -7.66 3.19 -3.95
N SER A 48 -7.99 3.64 -5.16
CA SER A 48 -8.21 2.76 -6.30
C SER A 48 -6.88 2.32 -6.91
N VAL A 49 -6.77 1.04 -7.25
CA VAL A 49 -5.64 0.49 -7.99
C VAL A 49 -6.16 -0.19 -9.24
N ILE A 50 -5.57 0.14 -10.38
CA ILE A 50 -5.86 -0.46 -11.68
C ILE A 50 -4.62 -1.15 -12.23
N GLU A 51 -4.81 -2.28 -12.90
CA GLU A 51 -3.75 -2.96 -13.64
C GLU A 51 -3.92 -2.65 -15.13
N HIS A 52 -2.88 -2.11 -15.75
CA HIS A 52 -2.87 -1.87 -17.19
C HIS A 52 -1.86 -2.81 -17.84
N GLY A 53 -2.27 -3.47 -18.91
CA GLY A 53 -1.39 -4.35 -19.69
C GLY A 53 -0.29 -3.52 -20.34
N VAL A 54 0.96 -3.92 -20.13
CA VAL A 54 2.11 -3.31 -20.79
C VAL A 54 2.84 -4.37 -21.63
N SER A 55 3.42 -3.94 -22.74
CA SER A 55 4.16 -4.84 -23.61
C SER A 55 5.50 -5.20 -22.95
N HIS A 56 5.73 -6.48 -22.70
CA HIS A 56 6.96 -6.98 -22.11
C HIS A 56 7.84 -7.62 -23.19
N HIS A 57 9.12 -7.22 -23.23
CA HIS A 57 10.11 -7.87 -24.07
C HIS A 57 10.85 -8.96 -23.29
N PRO A 58 10.82 -10.24 -23.76
CA PRO A 58 11.49 -11.32 -23.07
C PRO A 58 13.01 -11.10 -23.07
N ARG A 59 13.67 -11.47 -21.97
CA ARG A 59 15.12 -11.39 -21.87
C ARG A 59 15.76 -12.40 -22.83
N THR A 60 16.65 -11.93 -23.70
CA THR A 60 17.33 -12.77 -24.70
C THR A 60 18.68 -13.33 -24.23
N ARG A 61 19.30 -12.74 -23.20
CA ARG A 61 20.62 -13.14 -22.68
C ARG A 61 20.71 -13.14 -21.15
N GLY A 62 21.66 -13.95 -20.66
CA GLY A 62 22.07 -14.08 -19.26
C GLY A 62 21.19 -15.02 -18.44
N THR A 63 21.79 -15.68 -17.44
CA THR A 63 21.07 -16.53 -16.48
C THR A 63 20.35 -15.69 -15.42
N SER A 64 19.19 -16.17 -14.98
CA SER A 64 18.46 -15.55 -13.87
C SER A 64 19.23 -15.80 -12.58
N LYS A 65 19.73 -14.75 -11.91
CA LYS A 65 20.34 -14.84 -10.57
C LYS A 65 19.30 -15.09 -9.45
N TYR A 66 18.04 -15.35 -9.80
CA TYR A 66 16.94 -15.45 -8.86
C TYR A 66 16.51 -16.91 -8.65
N GLY A 67 16.92 -17.50 -7.53
CA GLY A 67 16.50 -18.84 -7.12
C GLY A 67 15.02 -18.88 -6.69
N VAL A 68 14.27 -19.87 -7.19
CA VAL A 68 12.84 -20.08 -6.91
C VAL A 68 12.57 -20.21 -5.40
N TRP A 69 13.40 -20.99 -4.70
CA TRP A 69 13.28 -21.26 -3.27
C TRP A 69 13.49 -20.03 -2.39
N ASN A 70 14.51 -19.22 -2.70
CA ASN A 70 14.80 -18.01 -1.94
C ASN A 70 13.69 -16.95 -2.09
N ARG A 71 13.00 -16.95 -3.25
CA ARG A 71 11.86 -16.07 -3.53
C ARG A 71 10.58 -16.53 -2.83
N ALA A 72 10.34 -17.84 -2.75
CA ALA A 72 9.18 -18.41 -2.07
C ALA A 72 9.21 -18.12 -0.56
N PHE A 73 10.34 -18.35 0.11
CA PHE A 73 10.46 -18.09 1.55
C PHE A 73 10.35 -16.61 1.89
N LYS A 74 11.01 -15.71 1.14
CA LYS A 74 10.86 -14.27 1.33
C LYS A 74 9.43 -13.82 1.12
N ALA A 75 8.77 -14.26 0.03
CA ALA A 75 7.38 -13.90 -0.25
C ALA A 75 6.41 -14.39 0.85
N THR A 76 6.65 -15.57 1.43
CA THR A 76 5.84 -16.11 2.53
C THR A 76 6.05 -15.31 3.82
N LYS A 77 7.29 -15.00 4.21
CA LYS A 77 7.60 -14.17 5.39
C LYS A 77 6.94 -12.78 5.26
N ASP A 78 7.09 -12.19 4.09
CA ASP A 78 6.51 -10.91 3.71
C ASP A 78 4.96 -10.93 3.78
N LEU A 79 4.32 -12.01 3.33
CA LEU A 79 2.87 -12.19 3.43
C LEU A 79 2.38 -12.27 4.88
N PHE A 80 3.12 -13.00 5.75
CA PHE A 80 2.82 -13.06 7.18
C PHE A 80 2.95 -11.68 7.84
N ALA A 81 3.98 -10.91 7.49
CA ALA A 81 4.17 -9.56 8.01
C ALA A 81 2.99 -8.64 7.65
N VAL A 82 2.56 -8.64 6.38
CA VAL A 82 1.42 -7.82 5.92
C VAL A 82 0.12 -8.25 6.58
N ARG A 83 -0.11 -9.56 6.73
CA ARG A 83 -1.31 -10.06 7.42
C ARG A 83 -1.31 -9.69 8.90
N TRP A 84 -0.16 -9.74 9.55
CA TRP A 84 -0.01 -9.34 10.94
C TRP A 84 -0.22 -7.83 11.12
N MET A 85 0.34 -7.00 10.23
CA MET A 85 0.09 -5.55 10.21
C MET A 85 -1.38 -5.24 9.99
N LYS A 86 -2.05 -5.92 9.05
CA LYS A 86 -3.49 -5.79 8.83
C LYS A 86 -4.28 -6.07 10.11
N LYS A 87 -3.88 -7.09 10.88
CA LYS A 87 -4.54 -7.46 12.14
C LYS A 87 -4.25 -6.49 13.30
N ARG A 88 -3.09 -5.82 13.31
CA ARG A 88 -2.63 -4.95 14.41
C ARG A 88 -2.81 -3.46 14.15
N ARG A 89 -3.59 -3.08 13.14
CA ARG A 89 -3.81 -1.66 12.80
C ARG A 89 -4.72 -1.01 13.84
N LEU A 90 -4.14 -0.12 14.64
CA LEU A 90 -4.88 0.82 15.47
C LEU A 90 -5.29 1.99 14.58
N VAL A 91 -6.58 2.05 14.21
CA VAL A 91 -7.15 3.24 13.60
C VAL A 91 -7.40 4.21 14.74
N ILE A 92 -6.42 5.07 15.02
CA ILE A 92 -6.60 6.14 15.98
C ILE A 92 -7.32 7.26 15.23
N PRO A 93 -8.60 7.57 15.53
CA PRO A 93 -9.23 8.75 14.99
C PRO A 93 -8.51 9.95 15.59
N VAL A 94 -7.60 10.56 14.81
CA VAL A 94 -7.00 11.83 15.18
C VAL A 94 -8.11 12.87 15.06
N ARG A 95 -8.70 13.22 16.20
CA ARG A 95 -9.58 14.37 16.31
C ARG A 95 -8.67 15.57 16.52
N GLU A 96 -8.47 16.38 15.48
CA GLU A 96 -7.83 17.67 15.66
C GLU A 96 -8.70 18.49 16.62
N VAL A 97 -8.22 18.68 17.85
CA VAL A 97 -8.80 19.67 18.75
C VAL A 97 -8.27 21.01 18.28
N VAL A 98 -9.02 21.66 17.39
CA VAL A 98 -8.83 23.09 17.10
C VAL A 98 -9.24 23.84 18.37
N GLY A 99 -8.27 24.02 19.27
CA GLY A 99 -8.44 24.78 20.50
C GLY A 99 -8.49 26.28 20.20
N SER A 100 -9.71 26.80 20.12
CA SER A 100 -10.18 28.12 20.58
C SER A 100 -9.20 29.31 20.54
N GLN A 101 -9.51 30.31 19.72
CA GLN A 101 -9.52 31.69 20.20
C GLN A 101 -10.92 32.31 20.01
N SER A 102 -11.41 32.80 21.14
CA SER A 102 -12.48 33.78 21.28
C SER A 102 -12.10 35.06 20.53
N VAL A 103 -12.96 35.52 19.63
CA VAL A 103 -13.16 36.96 19.42
C VAL A 103 -14.66 37.18 19.58
N ALA A 104 -15.01 37.82 20.69
CA ALA A 104 -16.34 38.31 20.98
C ALA A 104 -16.78 39.36 19.94
N ASP A 105 -18.10 39.48 19.81
CA ASP A 105 -18.84 40.63 19.27
C ASP A 105 -18.71 40.96 17.77
N ALA A 106 -19.67 40.45 16.99
CA ALA A 106 -20.43 41.27 16.06
C ALA A 106 -21.75 40.59 15.61
N ALA A 107 -22.86 41.20 15.99
CA ALA A 107 -24.17 41.19 15.31
C ALA A 107 -25.10 39.95 15.43
N ARG A 108 -25.87 39.91 16.51
CA ARG A 108 -27.34 40.12 16.38
C ARG A 108 -27.65 41.48 17.01
N PRO A 109 -28.73 42.22 16.66
CA PRO A 109 -29.95 41.77 15.99
C PRO A 109 -30.50 42.71 14.88
N ALA A 110 -31.41 42.17 14.06
CA ALA A 110 -32.75 42.70 13.81
C ALA A 110 -33.65 41.53 13.39
#